data_AF-A0A5D4HAL2-F1
#
_entry.id   AF-A0A5D4HAL2-F1
#
_cell.length_a   1.000
_cell.length_b   1.000
_cell.length_c   1.000
_cell.angle_alpha   90.00
_cell.angle_beta   90.00
_cell.angle_gamma   90.00
#
_symmetry.space_group_name_H-M   'P 1'
#
loop_
_entity.id
_entity.type
_entity.pdbx_description
1 polymer ?
#
loop_
_entity_poly.entity_id
_entity_poly.type
_entity_poly.pdbx_seq_one_letter_code
_entity_poly.pdbx_strand_id
1 'polypeptide(L)'
;MKNLIHQTQQSFYFSLGFYILAFILWMLNFSLAYILISIALLLSLVWIFLVLREIMLSAKLTNMERLLLIIFIIFGNIIAGIAYFFFIREKVVGKPTKK
;
A
#
# COMPACT_ATOMS: atom_id res chain seq x y z
N MET A 1 18.30 2.06 14.62
CA MET A 1 18.14 2.13 13.15
C MET A 1 18.38 0.81 12.42
N LYS A 2 19.40 0.00 12.79
CA LYS A 2 19.68 -1.29 12.09
C LYS A 2 18.47 -2.27 12.06
N ASN A 3 17.72 -2.37 13.16
CA ASN A 3 16.50 -3.20 13.21
C ASN A 3 15.30 -2.60 12.45
N LEU A 4 15.22 -1.27 12.31
CA LEU A 4 14.16 -0.60 11.56
C LEU A 4 14.32 -0.88 10.06
N ILE A 5 15.54 -0.73 9.54
CA ILE A 5 15.87 -1.01 8.13
C ILE A 5 15.49 -2.46 7.77
N HIS A 6 15.85 -3.41 8.63
CA HIS A 6 15.55 -4.83 8.39
C HIS A 6 14.05 -5.09 8.39
N GLN A 7 13.30 -4.52 9.34
CA GLN A 7 11.85 -4.65 9.42
C GLN A 7 11.17 -4.07 8.17
N THR A 8 11.53 -2.84 7.79
CA THR A 8 10.95 -2.16 6.63
C THR A 8 11.26 -2.92 5.33
N GLN A 9 12.49 -3.39 5.13
CA GLN A 9 12.88 -4.16 3.95
C GLN A 9 12.18 -5.53 3.90
N GLN A 10 12.11 -6.24 5.01
CA GLN A 10 11.41 -7.53 5.05
C GLN A 10 9.92 -7.37 4.76
N SER A 11 9.26 -6.40 5.40
CA SER A 11 7.84 -6.14 5.12
C SER A 11 7.60 -5.76 3.66
N PHE A 12 8.51 -4.98 3.06
CA PHE A 12 8.46 -4.67 1.63
C PHE A 12 8.55 -5.93 0.78
N TYR A 13 9.62 -6.71 0.92
CA TYR A 13 9.84 -7.91 0.09
C TYR A 13 8.75 -8.95 0.28
N PHE A 14 8.23 -9.09 1.50
CA PHE A 14 7.12 -9.98 1.77
C PHE A 14 5.87 -9.52 1.02
N SER A 15 5.48 -8.25 1.15
CA SER A 15 4.34 -7.70 0.40
C SER A 15 4.49 -7.84 -1.11
N LEU A 16 5.69 -7.57 -1.65
CA LEU A 16 6.01 -7.69 -3.07
C LEU A 16 5.93 -9.13 -3.56
N GLY A 17 6.46 -10.08 -2.78
CA GLY A 17 6.37 -11.50 -3.09
C GLY A 17 4.92 -11.99 -3.18
N PHE A 18 4.08 -11.55 -2.23
CA PHE A 18 2.64 -11.85 -2.28
C PHE A 18 1.95 -11.21 -3.48
N TYR A 19 2.28 -9.96 -3.85
CA TYR A 19 1.72 -9.34 -5.06
C TYR A 19 2.10 -10.11 -6.33
N ILE A 20 3.38 -10.46 -6.49
CA ILE A 20 3.86 -11.20 -7.66
C ILE A 20 3.17 -12.56 -7.74
N LEU A 21 3.12 -13.30 -6.63
CA LEU A 21 2.48 -14.61 -6.59
C LEU A 21 0.97 -14.51 -6.88
N ALA A 22 0.30 -13.52 -6.30
CA ALA A 22 -1.13 -13.30 -6.54
C ALA A 22 -1.40 -12.91 -7.99
N PHE A 23 -0.54 -12.11 -8.62
CA PHE A 23 -0.64 -11.75 -10.02
C PHE A 23 -0.47 -12.97 -10.93
N ILE A 24 0.52 -13.83 -10.67
CA ILE A 24 0.72 -15.09 -11.41
C ILE A 24 -0.52 -15.99 -11.28
N LEU A 25 -1.03 -16.18 -10.06
CA LEU A 25 -2.21 -17.01 -9.84
C LEU A 25 -3.48 -16.42 -10.47
N TRP A 26 -3.60 -15.10 -10.50
CA TRP A 26 -4.68 -14.41 -11.19
C TRP A 26 -4.61 -14.65 -12.70
N MET A 27 -3.42 -14.56 -13.31
CA MET A 27 -3.23 -14.89 -14.73
C MET A 27 -3.58 -16.36 -15.05
N LEU A 28 -3.31 -17.27 -14.11
CA LEU A 28 -3.67 -18.68 -14.21
C LEU A 28 -5.14 -18.97 -13.82
N ASN A 29 -5.96 -17.94 -13.57
CA ASN A 29 -7.37 -18.02 -13.18
C ASN A 29 -7.65 -18.81 -11.88
N PHE A 30 -6.69 -18.84 -10.95
CA PHE A 30 -6.91 -19.44 -9.63
C PHE A 30 -7.67 -18.48 -8.71
N SER A 31 -8.76 -18.95 -8.11
CA SER A 31 -9.59 -18.16 -7.19
C SER A 31 -8.85 -17.69 -5.93
N LEU A 32 -7.81 -18.43 -5.51
CA LEU A 32 -6.94 -18.07 -4.38
C LEU A 32 -6.24 -16.71 -4.56
N ALA A 33 -6.06 -16.26 -5.81
CA ALA A 33 -5.40 -15.00 -6.12
C ALA A 33 -6.05 -13.81 -5.40
N TYR A 34 -7.38 -13.75 -5.33
CA TYR A 34 -8.10 -12.64 -4.68
C TYR A 34 -7.84 -12.57 -3.17
N ILE A 35 -7.73 -13.73 -2.52
CA ILE A 35 -7.38 -13.82 -1.09
C ILE A 35 -5.94 -13.35 -0.88
N LEU A 36 -5.02 -13.82 -1.72
CA LEU A 36 -3.61 -13.42 -1.68
C LEU A 36 -3.43 -11.92 -1.91
N ILE A 37 -4.17 -11.31 -2.85
CA ILE A 37 -4.19 -9.86 -3.05
C ILE A 37 -4.61 -9.15 -1.76
N SER A 38 -5.66 -9.64 -1.09
CA SER A 38 -6.14 -9.04 0.16
C SER A 38 -5.09 -9.10 1.27
N ILE A 39 -4.39 -10.23 1.40
CA ILE A 39 -3.28 -10.40 2.35
C ILE A 39 -2.11 -9.47 1.99
N ALA A 40 -1.75 -9.38 0.70
CA ALA A 40 -0.69 -8.51 0.20
C ALA A 40 -0.96 -7.03 0.52
N LEU A 41 -2.21 -6.60 0.34
CA LEU A 41 -2.67 -5.25 0.66
C LEU A 41 -2.54 -4.97 2.16
N LEU A 42 -2.98 -5.89 3.03
CA LEU A 42 -2.83 -5.75 4.48
C LEU A 42 -1.36 -5.61 4.90
N LEU A 43 -0.48 -6.46 4.35
CA LEU A 43 0.97 -6.38 4.61
C LEU A 43 1.57 -5.07 4.11
N SER A 44 1.09 -4.55 2.98
CA SER A 44 1.53 -3.27 2.43
C SER A 44 1.15 -2.09 3.33
N LEU A 45 -0.01 -2.13 3.98
CA LEU A 45 -0.38 -1.12 4.97
C LEU A 45 0.57 -1.12 6.18
N VAL A 46 0.93 -2.30 6.67
CA VAL A 46 1.93 -2.45 7.74
C VAL A 46 3.27 -1.89 7.29
N TRP A 47 3.70 -2.20 6.07
CA TRP A 47 4.93 -1.65 5.51
C TRP A 47 4.91 -0.12 5.43
N ILE A 48 3.83 0.49 4.93
CA ILE A 48 3.69 1.95 4.87
C ILE A 48 3.86 2.57 6.26
N PHE A 49 3.24 1.98 7.30
CA PHE A 49 3.40 2.46 8.67
C PHE A 49 4.85 2.38 9.15
N LEU A 50 5.55 1.28 8.87
CA LEU A 50 6.96 1.12 9.22
C LEU A 50 7.86 2.12 8.50
N VAL A 51 7.61 2.38 7.21
CA VAL A 51 8.32 3.40 6.42
C VAL A 51 8.12 4.80 7.02
N LEU A 52 6.88 5.17 7.35
CA LEU A 52 6.59 6.46 7.98
C LEU A 52 7.34 6.61 9.31
N ARG A 53 7.35 5.56 10.13
CA ARG A 53 8.12 5.53 11.37
C ARG A 53 9.62 5.71 11.12
N GLU A 54 10.17 5.02 10.12
CA GLU A 54 11.57 5.14 9.73
C GLU A 54 11.93 6.57 9.29
N ILE A 55 11.06 7.21 8.49
CA ILE A 55 11.20 8.59 8.03
C ILE A 55 11.18 9.58 9.22
N MET A 56 10.24 9.41 10.15
CA MET A 56 10.11 10.29 11.31
C MET A 56 11.29 10.17 12.28
N LEU A 57 11.80 8.96 12.49
CA LEU A 57 12.92 8.70 13.42
C LEU A 57 14.30 8.90 12.79
N SER A 58 14.39 9.15 11.49
CA SER A 58 15.67 9.35 10.82
C SER A 58 16.33 10.65 11.26
N ALA A 59 17.52 10.54 11.85
CA ALA A 59 18.40 11.66 12.17
C ALA A 59 19.22 12.15 10.96
N LYS A 60 19.17 11.42 9.83
CA LYS A 60 19.91 11.76 8.61
C LYS A 60 19.12 12.65 7.65
N LEU A 61 17.80 12.64 7.76
CA LEU A 61 16.93 13.44 6.91
C LEU A 61 16.81 14.86 7.47
N THR A 62 16.96 15.84 6.61
CA THR A 62 16.56 17.22 6.89
C THR A 62 15.04 17.31 7.00
N ASN A 63 14.55 18.38 7.65
CA ASN A 63 13.12 18.61 7.79
C ASN A 63 12.40 18.74 6.43
N MET A 64 13.08 19.31 5.43
CA MET A 64 12.52 19.45 4.08
C MET A 64 12.39 18.11 3.36
N GLU A 65 13.41 17.25 3.42
CA GLU A 65 13.34 15.89 2.84
C GLU A 65 12.23 15.06 3.51
N ARG A 66 12.12 15.14 4.84
CA ARG A 66 11.05 14.48 5.59
C ARG A 66 9.67 14.94 5.14
N LEU A 67 9.48 16.26 4.98
CA LEU A 67 8.22 16.84 4.53
C LEU A 67 7.87 16.39 3.11
N LEU A 68 8.82 16.43 2.18
CA LEU A 68 8.62 16.01 0.79
C LEU A 68 8.21 14.54 0.70
N LEU A 69 8.83 13.65 1.48
CA LEU A 69 8.47 12.23 1.51
C LEU A 69 7.05 12.01 2.04
N ILE A 70 6.65 12.72 3.11
CA ILE A 70 5.29 12.63 3.64
C ILE A 70 4.28 13.12 2.59
N ILE A 71 4.56 14.25 1.95
CA ILE A 71 3.72 14.80 0.88
C ILE A 71 3.57 13.78 -0.26
N PHE A 72 4.67 13.16 -0.70
CA PHE A 72 4.66 12.14 -1.75
C PHE A 72 3.72 10.97 -1.40
N ILE A 73 3.79 10.45 -0.17
CA ILE A 73 2.92 9.36 0.28
C ILE A 73 1.45 9.80 0.32
N ILE A 74 1.17 11.00 0.83
CA ILE A 74 -0.20 11.55 0.89
C ILE A 74 -0.78 11.70 -0.52
N PHE A 75 -0.03 12.28 -1.45
CA PHE A 75 -0.48 12.47 -2.83
C PHE A 75 -0.82 11.15 -3.51
N GLY A 76 0.01 10.12 -3.34
CA GLY A 76 -0.29 8.78 -3.87
C GLY A 76 -1.61 8.23 -3.33
N ASN A 77 -1.86 8.38 -2.03
CA ASN A 77 -3.11 7.95 -1.40
C ASN A 77 -4.32 8.76 -1.90
N ILE A 78 -4.19 10.07 -2.08
CA ILE A 78 -5.26 10.93 -2.60
C ILE A 78 -5.62 10.50 -4.03
N ILE A 79 -4.63 10.28 -4.90
CA ILE A 79 -4.86 9.83 -6.28
C ILE A 79 -5.58 8.47 -6.28
N ALA A 80 -5.14 7.51 -5.46
CA ALA A 80 -5.80 6.22 -5.32
C ALA A 80 -7.25 6.37 -4.82
N GLY A 81 -7.48 7.25 -3.83
CA GLY A 81 -8.80 7.57 -3.31
C GLY A 81 -9.72 8.15 -4.39
N ILE A 82 -9.24 9.12 -5.18
CA ILE A 82 -9.99 9.70 -6.29
C ILE A 82 -10.36 8.60 -7.31
N ALA A 83 -9.39 7.77 -7.70
CA ALA A 83 -9.63 6.66 -8.61
C ALA A 83 -10.73 5.72 -8.10
N TYR A 84 -10.68 5.37 -6.81
CA TYR A 84 -11.69 4.53 -6.19
C TYR A 84 -13.06 5.21 -6.16
N PHE A 85 -13.18 6.38 -5.53
CA PHE A 85 -14.47 7.02 -5.26
C PHE A 85 -15.20 7.49 -6.52
N PHE A 86 -14.48 7.98 -7.53
CA PHE A 86 -15.09 8.56 -8.73
C PHE A 86 -15.26 7.58 -9.89
N PHE A 87 -14.43 6.53 -9.99
CA PHE A 87 -14.47 5.65 -11.16
C PHE A 87 -14.89 4.21 -10.84
N ILE A 88 -14.48 3.67 -9.68
CA ILE A 88 -14.62 2.24 -9.39
C ILE A 88 -15.76 1.97 -8.40
N ARG A 89 -16.01 2.90 -7.46
CA ARG A 89 -16.95 2.69 -6.35
C ARG A 89 -18.34 2.28 -6.79
N GLU A 90 -18.88 2.90 -7.84
CA GLU A 90 -20.21 2.55 -8.37
C GLU A 90 -20.30 1.08 -8.80
N LYS A 91 -19.22 0.52 -9.35
CA LYS A 91 -19.16 -0.91 -9.72
C LYS A 91 -19.05 -1.82 -8.49
N VAL A 92 -18.51 -1.34 -7.38
CA VAL A 92 -18.26 -2.12 -6.16
C VAL A 92 -19.49 -2.15 -5.24
N VAL A 93 -20.09 -0.99 -4.96
CA VAL A 93 -21.22 -0.87 -4.02
C VAL A 93 -22.57 -0.67 -4.70
N GLY A 94 -22.61 -0.56 -6.03
CA GLY A 94 -23.83 -0.27 -6.79
C GLY A 94 -24.23 1.22 -6.75
N LYS A 95 -25.20 1.60 -7.58
CA LYS A 95 -25.75 2.96 -7.57
C LYS A 95 -26.50 3.20 -6.25
N PRO A 96 -26.32 4.37 -5.62
CA PRO A 96 -27.14 4.73 -4.48
C PRO A 96 -28.61 4.75 -4.92
N THR A 97 -29.44 3.93 -4.27
CA THR A 97 -30.89 4.04 -4.39
C THR A 97 -31.27 5.42 -3.85
N LYS A 98 -31.72 6.32 -4.73
CA LYS A 98 -32.32 7.59 -4.30
C LYS A 98 -33.47 7.25 -3.35
N LYS A 99 -33.31 7.54 -2.06
CA LYS A 99 -34.42 7.67 -1.13
C LYS A 99 -35.00 9.06 -1.27
#